data_AF-A0A520RNS4-F1
#
_entry.id   AF-A0A520RNS4-F1
#
_cell.length_a   1.000
_cell.length_b   1.000
_cell.length_c   1.000
_cell.angle_alpha   90.00
_cell.angle_beta   90.00
_cell.angle_gamma   90.00
#
_symmetry.space_group_name_H-M   'P 1'
#
loop_
_entity.id
_entity.type
_entity.pdbx_description
1 polymer ?
#
loop_
_entity_poly.entity_id
_entity_poly.type
_entity_poly.pdbx_seq_one_letter_code
_entity_poly.pdbx_strand_id
1 'polypeptide(L)'
;MRPDCSTGEPALRHPVIITLSVLLAALLAHGALSQPDATGADCGCLWEGSFSEVASATDLVVLAEVKAIKGNAVDLVPEQLLQGDFWLDSLRVWMQARDYCRPPADSFPSGTRWIMALSQIQEIPEGGFDPSTPNQSFGRPYDYTLSSCGGYWLRVNGNTATGNLVPGMPRFYHQPDMSPVLVDLVAGYLQGSISTEALVEASRERPEAVDELILDTRSFLRGQADWLPDEETNSPSDAAPD
;
A
#
# COMPACT_ATOMS: atom_id res chain seq x y z
N MET A 1 -56.22 39.66 50.04
CA MET A 1 -57.51 38.95 50.05
C MET A 1 -57.24 37.45 50.23
N ARG A 2 -57.95 36.83 51.17
CA ARG A 2 -58.04 35.38 51.49
C ARG A 2 -58.94 34.63 50.46
N PRO A 3 -59.25 33.32 50.63
CA PRO A 3 -58.53 32.06 50.38
C PRO A 3 -59.29 31.23 49.28
N ASP A 4 -58.98 29.98 48.91
CA ASP A 4 -59.43 28.69 49.50
C ASP A 4 -58.99 27.57 48.51
N CYS A 5 -58.31 26.47 48.89
CA CYS A 5 -58.83 25.25 49.52
C CYS A 5 -60.09 24.64 48.87
N SER A 6 -59.95 23.52 48.16
CA SER A 6 -60.72 22.30 48.48
C SER A 6 -60.22 21.08 47.71
N THR A 7 -59.84 20.09 48.50
CA THR A 7 -59.67 18.67 48.18
C THR A 7 -60.94 18.02 47.64
N GLY A 8 -60.76 16.97 46.83
CA GLY A 8 -61.81 16.02 46.47
C GLY A 8 -61.21 14.74 45.90
N GLU A 9 -60.87 13.80 46.77
CA GLU A 9 -60.81 12.37 46.42
C GLU A 9 -62.25 11.82 46.47
N PRO A 10 -62.60 10.88 45.59
CA PRO A 10 -62.84 9.55 46.15
C PRO A 10 -62.31 8.40 45.30
N ALA A 11 -61.91 7.36 46.03
CA ALA A 11 -61.58 6.02 45.58
C ALA A 11 -62.70 5.34 44.79
N LEU A 12 -62.34 4.41 43.90
CA LEU A 12 -62.69 2.98 43.98
C LEU A 12 -62.37 2.23 42.66
N ARG A 13 -61.69 1.10 42.82
CA ARG A 13 -61.93 -0.21 42.15
C ARG A 13 -61.57 -0.37 40.66
N HIS A 14 -60.49 -1.13 40.48
CA HIS A 14 -60.25 -2.12 39.40
C HIS A 14 -61.49 -3.01 39.20
N PRO A 15 -61.79 -3.62 38.02
CA PRO A 15 -60.87 -4.54 37.32
C PRO A 15 -61.06 -4.71 35.77
N VAL A 16 -60.32 -5.69 35.21
CA VAL A 16 -60.55 -6.44 33.94
C VAL A 16 -60.10 -5.75 32.64
N ILE A 17 -58.90 -6.03 32.12
CA ILE A 17 -58.51 -7.08 31.13
C ILE A 17 -59.18 -6.91 29.73
N ILE A 18 -58.31 -6.90 28.70
CA ILE A 18 -58.47 -7.15 27.24
C ILE A 18 -58.79 -5.96 26.33
N THR A 19 -57.77 -5.50 25.57
CA THR A 19 -57.77 -5.32 24.09
C THR A 19 -56.30 -5.16 23.65
N LEU A 20 -55.60 -6.22 23.24
CA LEU A 20 -55.36 -6.62 21.84
C LEU A 20 -55.41 -5.43 20.85
N SER A 21 -54.25 -4.98 20.35
CA SER A 21 -54.00 -4.42 18.99
C SER A 21 -52.88 -3.37 18.96
N VAL A 22 -51.60 -3.77 19.09
CA VAL A 22 -50.49 -3.06 18.42
C VAL A 22 -49.40 -4.10 18.08
N LEU A 23 -49.64 -4.89 17.04
CA LEU A 23 -48.66 -5.83 16.48
C LEU A 23 -48.76 -5.76 14.95
N LEU A 24 -48.64 -4.55 14.39
CA LEU A 24 -48.55 -4.36 12.95
C LEU A 24 -47.96 -2.99 12.57
N ALA A 25 -46.79 -2.63 13.09
CA ALA A 25 -46.00 -1.49 12.59
C ALA A 25 -44.48 -1.62 12.79
N ALA A 26 -43.97 -2.82 13.12
CA ALA A 26 -42.55 -3.05 13.42
C ALA A 26 -41.84 -3.93 12.37
N LEU A 27 -42.36 -4.03 11.14
CA LEU A 27 -41.84 -4.93 10.10
C LEU A 27 -41.31 -4.24 8.83
N LEU A 28 -41.22 -2.91 8.80
CA LEU A 28 -40.67 -2.16 7.65
C LEU A 28 -39.41 -1.34 7.98
N ALA A 29 -38.68 -1.73 9.02
CA ALA A 29 -37.28 -1.34 9.20
C ALA A 29 -36.39 -2.57 9.00
N HIS A 30 -36.57 -3.27 7.87
CA HIS A 30 -35.49 -4.04 7.29
C HIS A 30 -34.47 -3.01 6.81
N GLY A 31 -33.62 -2.55 7.73
CA GLY A 31 -32.42 -1.83 7.39
C GLY A 31 -31.74 -2.62 6.29
N ALA A 32 -31.52 -1.95 5.16
CA ALA A 32 -30.67 -2.48 4.11
C ALA A 32 -29.38 -2.93 4.79
N LEU A 33 -29.19 -4.25 4.87
CA LEU A 33 -27.88 -4.82 5.04
C LEU A 33 -27.09 -4.30 3.85
N SER A 34 -26.32 -3.24 4.07
CA SER A 34 -25.29 -2.79 3.15
C SER A 34 -24.41 -4.01 2.88
N GLN A 35 -24.60 -4.60 1.72
CA GLN A 35 -23.70 -5.62 1.20
C GLN A 35 -22.30 -5.00 1.09
N PRO A 36 -21.25 -5.68 1.55
CA PRO A 36 -19.89 -5.30 1.19
C PRO A 36 -19.64 -5.78 -0.23
N ASP A 37 -20.22 -5.09 -1.22
CA ASP A 37 -19.83 -5.26 -2.61
C ASP A 37 -18.66 -4.32 -2.90
N ALA A 38 -17.47 -4.76 -2.52
CA ALA A 38 -16.20 -4.21 -2.99
C ALA A 38 -15.34 -5.40 -3.45
N THR A 39 -15.50 -5.78 -4.71
CA THR A 39 -14.75 -6.88 -5.34
C THR A 39 -13.27 -6.55 -5.46
N GLY A 40 -12.54 -6.99 -4.44
CA GLY A 40 -11.07 -7.09 -4.27
C GLY A 40 -10.75 -7.43 -2.81
N ALA A 41 -11.63 -8.23 -2.20
CA ALA A 41 -11.81 -8.40 -0.77
C ALA A 41 -11.28 -9.76 -0.30
N ASP A 42 -10.09 -9.77 0.28
CA ASP A 42 -9.72 -10.78 1.29
C ASP A 42 -9.48 -10.14 2.67
N CYS A 43 -9.54 -8.81 2.76
CA CYS A 43 -9.39 -8.08 4.01
C CYS A 43 -10.40 -6.91 4.06
N GLY A 44 -11.15 -6.83 5.16
CA GLY A 44 -12.26 -5.89 5.39
C GLY A 44 -11.86 -4.53 5.95
N CYS A 45 -10.63 -4.06 5.75
CA CYS A 45 -10.24 -2.73 6.23
C CYS A 45 -10.75 -1.60 5.32
N LEU A 46 -10.92 -0.43 5.95
CA LEU A 46 -11.18 0.83 5.24
C LEU A 46 -9.92 1.28 4.50
N TRP A 47 -10.13 1.92 3.35
CA TRP A 47 -9.03 2.51 2.59
C TRP A 47 -8.46 3.73 3.33
N GLU A 48 -7.16 3.72 3.55
CA GLU A 48 -6.42 4.72 4.35
C GLU A 48 -5.80 5.83 3.49
N GLY A 49 -5.71 5.65 2.16
CA GLY A 49 -5.18 6.65 1.23
C GLY A 49 -4.02 6.15 0.37
N SER A 50 -3.52 7.04 -0.48
CA SER A 50 -2.33 6.84 -1.32
C SER A 50 -1.03 6.83 -0.51
N PHE A 51 0.09 6.46 -1.13
CA PHE A 51 1.40 6.46 -0.49
C PHE A 51 1.75 7.80 0.14
N SER A 52 1.52 8.90 -0.56
CA SER A 52 1.77 10.25 -0.04
C SER A 52 0.96 10.56 1.23
N GLU A 53 -0.23 9.97 1.38
CA GLU A 53 -1.11 10.19 2.52
C GLU A 53 -0.75 9.29 3.71
N VAL A 54 -0.35 8.04 3.46
CA VAL A 54 -0.12 7.04 4.52
C VAL A 54 1.33 6.93 4.98
N ALA A 55 2.31 7.22 4.12
CA ALA A 55 3.71 6.92 4.40
C ALA A 55 4.25 7.66 5.63
N SER A 56 3.86 8.93 5.81
CA SER A 56 4.31 9.75 6.94
C SER A 56 3.88 9.21 8.31
N ALA A 57 2.79 8.44 8.36
CA ALA A 57 2.26 7.84 9.58
C ALA A 57 2.93 6.51 9.95
N THR A 58 3.83 5.99 9.11
CA THR A 58 4.53 4.72 9.35
C THR A 58 5.85 4.92 10.09
N ASP A 59 6.34 3.84 10.72
CA ASP A 59 7.56 3.88 11.53
C ASP A 59 8.83 3.95 10.66
N LEU A 60 8.78 3.37 9.46
CA LEU A 60 9.92 3.25 8.56
C LEU A 60 9.47 3.34 7.10
N VAL A 61 10.08 4.24 6.32
CA VAL A 61 9.96 4.22 4.86
C VAL A 61 11.32 3.93 4.25
N VAL A 62 11.40 2.87 3.46
CA VAL A 62 12.67 2.34 2.95
C VAL A 62 12.59 2.02 1.46
N LEU A 63 13.64 2.37 0.71
CA LEU A 63 13.95 1.78 -0.58
C LEU A 63 14.81 0.54 -0.35
N ALA A 64 14.33 -0.62 -0.79
CA ALA A 64 15.02 -1.89 -0.56
C ALA A 64 14.81 -2.89 -1.69
N GLU A 65 15.77 -3.81 -1.80
CA GLU A 65 15.68 -5.01 -2.63
C GLU A 65 15.13 -6.20 -1.84
N VAL A 66 14.25 -6.99 -2.44
CA VAL A 66 13.80 -8.27 -1.87
C VAL A 66 14.90 -9.32 -2.04
N LYS A 67 15.49 -9.75 -0.93
CA LYS A 67 16.55 -10.78 -0.93
C LYS A 67 15.98 -12.19 -1.01
N ALA A 68 14.96 -12.47 -0.20
CA ALA A 68 14.39 -13.80 -0.09
C ALA A 68 12.95 -13.77 0.43
N ILE A 69 12.17 -14.76 0.04
CA ILE A 69 10.85 -15.05 0.59
C ILE A 69 10.97 -16.28 1.49
N LYS A 70 10.40 -16.21 2.71
CA LYS A 70 10.41 -17.29 3.70
C LYS A 70 9.01 -17.45 4.28
N GLY A 71 8.23 -18.37 3.70
CA GLY A 71 6.83 -18.53 4.05
C GLY A 71 6.05 -17.24 3.77
N ASN A 72 5.41 -16.65 4.78
CA ASN A 72 4.71 -15.37 4.62
C ASN A 72 5.58 -14.14 4.94
N ALA A 73 6.90 -14.26 5.00
CA ALA A 73 7.79 -13.13 5.23
C ALA A 73 8.69 -12.86 4.02
N VAL A 74 9.05 -11.60 3.83
CA VAL A 74 10.11 -11.19 2.90
C VAL A 74 11.26 -10.57 3.67
N ASP A 75 12.48 -10.99 3.34
CA ASP A 75 13.71 -10.39 3.84
C ASP A 75 14.16 -9.33 2.84
N LEU A 76 14.34 -8.10 3.31
CA LEU A 76 14.74 -6.94 2.50
C LEU A 76 16.17 -6.52 2.85
N VAL A 77 16.91 -6.03 1.84
CA VAL A 77 18.19 -5.33 2.02
C VAL A 77 17.94 -3.85 1.80
N PRO A 78 18.05 -3.00 2.84
CA PRO A 78 17.91 -1.55 2.71
C PRO A 78 18.97 -0.98 1.76
N GLU A 79 18.55 -0.16 0.82
CA GLU A 79 19.44 0.64 -0.03
C GLU A 79 19.47 2.09 0.47
N GLN A 80 18.31 2.61 0.86
CA GLN A 80 18.15 3.98 1.37
C GLN A 80 16.99 4.07 2.35
N LEU A 81 17.23 4.73 3.48
CA LEU A 81 16.17 5.13 4.41
C LEU A 81 15.59 6.46 3.95
N LEU A 82 14.28 6.49 3.71
CA LEU A 82 13.55 7.70 3.29
C LEU A 82 12.89 8.40 4.48
N GLN A 83 12.47 7.63 5.49
CA GLN A 83 11.92 8.11 6.75
C GLN A 83 12.18 7.07 7.85
N GLY A 84 12.44 7.53 9.08
CA GLY A 84 12.71 6.67 10.22
C GLY A 84 14.17 6.20 10.29
N ASP A 85 14.50 5.47 11.37
CA ASP A 85 15.85 5.00 11.66
C ASP A 85 15.91 3.47 11.63
N PHE A 86 16.93 2.93 10.97
CA PHE A 86 17.20 1.50 10.91
C PHE A 86 18.71 1.23 10.77
N TRP A 87 19.22 0.21 11.46
CA TRP A 87 20.67 0.02 11.65
C TRP A 87 21.18 -1.37 11.29
N LEU A 88 20.32 -2.29 10.86
CA LEU A 88 20.70 -3.64 10.50
C LEU A 88 20.90 -3.76 8.99
N ASP A 89 21.68 -4.75 8.57
CA ASP A 89 21.95 -5.01 7.14
C ASP A 89 20.73 -5.58 6.38
N SER A 90 19.74 -6.07 7.12
CA SER A 90 18.51 -6.64 6.57
C SER A 90 17.36 -6.47 7.53
N LEU A 91 16.17 -6.18 7.01
CA LEU A 91 14.93 -6.22 7.77
C LEU A 91 14.03 -7.36 7.27
N ARG A 92 13.15 -7.84 8.16
CA ARG A 92 12.09 -8.79 7.82
C ARG A 92 10.75 -8.08 7.85
N VAL A 93 9.99 -8.25 6.77
CA VAL A 93 8.60 -7.78 6.67
C VAL A 93 7.68 -8.99 6.62
N TRP A 94 6.77 -9.07 7.58
CA TRP A 94 5.74 -10.10 7.65
C TRP A 94 4.52 -9.69 6.83
N MET A 95 4.19 -10.52 5.85
CA MET A 95 3.16 -10.33 4.84
C MET A 95 1.89 -11.11 5.23
N GLN A 96 0.97 -11.34 4.28
CA GLN A 96 -0.31 -12.00 4.52
C GLN A 96 -0.18 -13.35 5.22
N ALA A 97 -0.85 -13.48 6.36
CA ALA A 97 -1.18 -14.76 6.97
C ALA A 97 -2.60 -14.64 7.51
N ARG A 98 -3.39 -15.71 7.40
CA ARG A 98 -4.81 -15.69 7.81
C ARG A 98 -5.52 -14.48 7.20
N ASP A 99 -6.38 -13.82 7.97
CA ASP A 99 -7.19 -12.68 7.54
C ASP A 99 -6.52 -11.32 7.87
N TYR A 100 -5.20 -11.30 8.11
CA TYR A 100 -4.49 -10.04 8.31
C TYR A 100 -4.46 -9.24 7.02
N CYS A 101 -4.76 -7.95 7.13
CA CYS A 101 -4.78 -6.99 6.05
C CYS A 101 -3.39 -6.61 5.53
N ARG A 102 -2.72 -7.60 4.93
CA ARG A 102 -1.37 -7.49 4.39
C ARG A 102 -1.35 -8.11 3.00
N PRO A 103 -0.52 -7.61 2.08
CA PRO A 103 -0.40 -8.22 0.76
C PRO A 103 0.29 -9.59 0.85
N PRO A 104 0.07 -10.51 -0.09
CA PRO A 104 0.75 -11.80 -0.10
C PRO A 104 2.24 -11.61 -0.47
N ALA A 105 3.10 -12.48 0.09
CA ALA A 105 4.55 -12.35 -0.08
C ALA A 105 5.03 -12.56 -1.52
N ASP A 106 4.29 -13.36 -2.30
CA ASP A 106 4.56 -13.64 -3.71
C ASP A 106 4.39 -12.41 -4.64
N SER A 107 3.67 -11.38 -4.19
CA SER A 107 3.58 -10.09 -4.87
C SER A 107 4.89 -9.31 -4.87
N PHE A 108 5.89 -9.77 -4.09
CA PHE A 108 7.21 -9.17 -3.97
C PHE A 108 8.30 -10.21 -4.29
N PRO A 109 8.52 -10.56 -5.57
CA PRO A 109 9.51 -11.57 -5.95
C PRO A 109 10.94 -11.18 -5.55
N SER A 110 11.79 -12.16 -5.25
CA SER A 110 13.22 -11.91 -5.00
C SER A 110 13.89 -11.18 -6.17
N GLY A 111 14.83 -10.28 -5.87
CA GLY A 111 15.54 -9.44 -6.84
C GLY A 111 14.77 -8.21 -7.32
N THR A 112 13.55 -7.99 -6.81
CA THR A 112 12.77 -6.78 -7.13
C THR A 112 12.99 -5.68 -6.10
N ARG A 113 12.88 -4.42 -6.53
CA ARG A 113 13.11 -3.23 -5.70
C ARG A 113 11.82 -2.49 -5.43
N TRP A 114 11.67 -2.01 -4.20
CA TRP A 114 10.44 -1.36 -3.74
C TRP A 114 10.74 -0.23 -2.77
N ILE A 115 9.91 0.81 -2.83
CA ILE A 115 9.74 1.71 -1.69
C ILE A 115 8.59 1.14 -0.86
N MET A 116 8.80 0.94 0.43
CA MET A 116 7.79 0.43 1.35
C MET A 116 7.66 1.32 2.57
N ALA A 117 6.42 1.63 2.95
CA ALA A 117 6.04 2.29 4.19
C ALA A 117 5.60 1.20 5.19
N LEU A 118 6.37 1.04 6.26
CA LEU A 118 6.36 -0.14 7.12
C LEU A 118 6.01 0.22 8.56
N SER A 119 5.14 -0.59 9.16
CA SER A 119 4.81 -0.48 10.59
C SER A 119 5.55 -1.55 11.38
N GLN A 120 6.18 -1.14 12.47
CA GLN A 120 6.89 -2.01 13.39
C GLN A 120 5.90 -2.77 14.28
N ILE A 121 6.15 -4.07 14.45
CA ILE A 121 5.38 -4.89 15.37
C ILE A 121 5.81 -4.58 16.80
N GLN A 122 4.94 -3.97 17.59
CA GLN A 122 5.18 -3.79 19.03
C GLN A 122 4.66 -4.98 19.83
N GLU A 123 3.45 -5.46 19.49
CA GLU A 123 2.77 -6.52 20.21
C GLU A 123 2.27 -7.59 19.23
N ILE A 124 2.35 -8.86 19.64
CA ILE A 124 1.82 -9.99 18.88
C ILE A 124 0.47 -10.38 19.48
N PRO A 125 -0.61 -10.47 18.68
CA PRO A 125 -1.90 -10.93 19.18
C PRO A 125 -1.85 -12.40 19.61
N GLU A 126 -2.78 -12.81 20.48
CA GLU A 126 -2.90 -14.20 20.90
C GLU A 126 -3.09 -15.12 19.68
N GLY A 127 -2.34 -16.23 19.65
CA GLY A 127 -2.33 -17.15 18.52
C GLY A 127 -1.67 -16.60 17.24
N GLY A 128 -0.97 -15.46 17.29
CA GLY A 128 -0.20 -14.90 16.18
C GLY A 128 1.02 -15.75 15.76
N PHE A 129 1.40 -16.73 16.57
CA PHE A 129 2.39 -17.75 16.26
C PHE A 129 1.77 -19.13 16.40
N ASP A 130 1.99 -19.98 15.40
CA ASP A 130 1.56 -21.37 15.38
C ASP A 130 2.81 -22.28 15.29
N PRO A 131 3.10 -23.07 16.34
CA PRO A 131 4.24 -23.99 16.35
C PRO A 131 4.20 -25.05 15.23
N SER A 132 3.02 -25.37 14.71
CA SER A 132 2.85 -26.35 13.64
C SER A 132 3.12 -25.78 12.24
N THR A 133 3.02 -24.45 12.09
CA THR A 133 3.29 -23.73 10.84
C THR A 133 4.26 -22.56 11.07
N PRO A 134 5.52 -22.83 11.50
CA PRO A 134 6.44 -21.80 11.98
C PRO A 134 6.86 -20.77 10.91
N ASN A 135 6.67 -21.09 9.64
CA ASN A 135 6.91 -20.20 8.50
C ASN A 135 5.67 -19.36 8.11
N GLN A 136 4.55 -19.49 8.82
CA GLN A 136 3.34 -18.71 8.64
C GLN A 136 2.94 -18.08 9.97
N SER A 137 3.24 -16.79 10.15
CA SER A 137 3.01 -16.11 11.43
C SER A 137 2.65 -14.64 11.24
N PHE A 138 2.04 -14.05 12.28
CA PHE A 138 1.88 -12.60 12.40
C PHE A 138 3.22 -11.86 12.39
N GLY A 139 4.26 -12.48 12.95
CA GLY A 139 5.60 -11.94 13.05
C GLY A 139 6.11 -11.86 14.48
N ARG A 140 7.24 -11.15 14.66
CA ARG A 140 7.94 -11.02 15.93
C ARG A 140 8.02 -9.55 16.35
N PRO A 141 8.14 -9.23 17.65
CA PRO A 141 8.33 -7.87 18.08
C PRO A 141 9.58 -7.28 17.41
N TYR A 142 9.49 -6.02 17.02
CA TYR A 142 10.50 -5.23 16.31
C TYR A 142 10.80 -5.64 14.86
N ASP A 143 10.21 -6.73 14.34
CA ASP A 143 10.09 -6.92 12.89
C ASP A 143 9.02 -5.96 12.32
N TYR A 144 8.86 -5.92 10.99
CA TYR A 144 7.96 -5.01 10.30
C TYR A 144 6.80 -5.72 9.62
N THR A 145 5.79 -4.94 9.26
CA THR A 145 4.60 -5.38 8.52
C THR A 145 4.28 -4.38 7.42
N LEU A 146 3.59 -4.86 6.38
CA LEU A 146 3.11 -4.05 5.28
C LEU A 146 1.58 -4.14 5.22
N SER A 147 0.91 -3.00 5.30
CA SER A 147 -0.56 -2.92 5.24
C SER A 147 -1.05 -2.95 3.80
N SER A 148 -2.13 -3.67 3.50
CA SER A 148 -2.85 -3.61 2.21
C SER A 148 -4.02 -2.63 2.19
N CYS A 149 -4.20 -1.85 3.27
CA CYS A 149 -5.31 -0.91 3.44
C CYS A 149 -5.06 0.47 2.80
N GLY A 150 -3.94 0.63 2.10
CA GLY A 150 -3.52 1.90 1.50
C GLY A 150 -2.44 1.68 0.45
N GLY A 151 -1.94 2.76 -0.13
CA GLY A 151 -0.79 2.74 -1.03
C GLY A 151 0.52 2.58 -0.26
N TYR A 152 0.76 1.48 0.45
CA TYR A 152 1.96 1.34 1.30
C TYR A 152 3.25 0.93 0.58
N TRP A 153 3.19 0.68 -0.73
CA TRP A 153 4.36 0.29 -1.50
C TRP A 153 4.34 0.86 -2.92
N LEU A 154 5.54 1.07 -3.47
CA LEU A 154 5.77 1.51 -4.83
C LEU A 154 6.84 0.61 -5.47
N ARG A 155 6.60 0.19 -6.70
CA ARG A 155 7.56 -0.61 -7.47
C ARG A 155 8.66 0.27 -8.01
N VAL A 156 9.92 -0.14 -7.88
CA VAL A 156 11.07 0.65 -8.34
C VAL A 156 11.76 -0.03 -9.51
N ASN A 157 12.04 0.74 -10.57
CA ASN A 157 12.87 0.31 -11.69
C ASN A 157 13.90 1.41 -11.97
N GLY A 158 15.20 1.09 -11.89
CA GLY A 158 16.25 2.10 -12.00
C GLY A 158 16.14 3.15 -10.89
N ASN A 159 15.91 4.42 -11.25
CA ASN A 159 15.72 5.52 -10.30
C ASN A 159 14.27 6.06 -10.26
N THR A 160 13.30 5.27 -10.74
CA THR A 160 11.89 5.68 -10.75
C THR A 160 11.00 4.70 -10.00
N ALA A 161 9.96 5.24 -9.37
CA ALA A 161 8.94 4.54 -8.61
C ALA A 161 7.57 4.67 -9.30
N THR A 162 6.80 3.59 -9.25
CA THR A 162 5.45 3.51 -9.83
C THR A 162 4.51 2.81 -8.83
N GLY A 163 3.29 3.33 -8.69
CA GLY A 163 2.27 2.77 -7.82
C GLY A 163 1.23 3.81 -7.42
N ASN A 164 0.48 3.52 -6.36
CA ASN A 164 -0.52 4.41 -5.80
C ASN A 164 0.18 5.52 -4.98
N LEU A 165 0.74 6.51 -5.69
CA LEU A 165 1.64 7.50 -5.10
C LEU A 165 0.92 8.73 -4.55
N VAL A 166 0.01 9.34 -5.32
CA VAL A 166 -0.54 10.67 -5.03
C VAL A 166 -2.01 10.64 -4.61
N PRO A 167 -2.53 11.70 -3.95
CA PRO A 167 -3.87 11.67 -3.37
C PRO A 167 -4.99 11.47 -4.39
N GLY A 168 -6.11 10.92 -3.90
CA GLY A 168 -7.31 10.68 -4.71
C GLY A 168 -7.27 9.41 -5.56
N MET A 169 -6.22 8.59 -5.41
CA MET A 169 -6.10 7.32 -6.11
C MET A 169 -6.97 6.22 -5.49
N PRO A 170 -7.81 5.54 -6.30
CA PRO A 170 -8.65 4.46 -5.79
C PRO A 170 -7.83 3.23 -5.40
N ARG A 171 -8.34 2.46 -4.44
CA ARG A 171 -7.77 1.18 -3.98
C ARG A 171 -7.41 0.21 -5.11
N PHE A 172 -8.26 0.10 -6.13
CA PHE A 172 -8.13 -0.92 -7.19
C PHE A 172 -7.13 -0.57 -8.31
N TYR A 173 -6.47 0.60 -8.25
CA TYR A 173 -5.43 0.96 -9.20
C TYR A 173 -4.10 0.31 -8.79
N HIS A 174 -3.97 -0.98 -9.09
CA HIS A 174 -2.68 -1.68 -9.06
C HIS A 174 -1.99 -1.71 -10.45
N GLN A 175 -2.68 -1.23 -11.50
CA GLN A 175 -2.25 -0.96 -12.90
C GLN A 175 -3.40 -0.17 -13.59
N PRO A 176 -3.18 0.83 -14.49
CA PRO A 176 -1.98 1.14 -15.30
C PRO A 176 -1.42 2.61 -15.22
N ASP A 177 -0.30 2.81 -15.95
CA ASP A 177 0.31 3.98 -16.64
C ASP A 177 0.44 5.39 -16.02
N MET A 178 0.58 5.49 -14.70
CA MET A 178 1.22 6.70 -14.20
C MET A 178 2.68 6.79 -14.58
N SER A 179 3.12 7.99 -14.92
CA SER A 179 4.50 8.28 -15.25
C SER A 179 5.39 7.87 -14.09
N PRO A 180 6.46 7.08 -14.34
CA PRO A 180 7.41 6.74 -13.30
C PRO A 180 8.00 8.01 -12.68
N VAL A 181 7.85 8.17 -11.36
CA VAL A 181 8.33 9.34 -10.62
C VAL A 181 9.72 9.06 -10.08
N LEU A 182 10.63 10.05 -10.13
CA LEU A 182 11.99 9.88 -9.59
C LEU A 182 11.95 9.56 -8.10
N VAL A 183 12.76 8.60 -7.66
CA VAL A 183 12.91 8.24 -6.24
C VAL A 183 13.27 9.47 -5.40
N ASP A 184 14.14 10.34 -5.91
CA ASP A 184 14.55 11.57 -5.22
C ASP A 184 13.40 12.56 -5.01
N LEU A 185 12.40 12.59 -5.91
CA LEU A 185 11.20 13.42 -5.71
C LEU A 185 10.32 12.86 -4.60
N VAL A 186 10.18 11.53 -4.52
CA VAL A 186 9.46 10.86 -3.43
C VAL A 186 10.18 11.12 -2.10
N ALA A 187 11.51 11.00 -2.07
CA ALA A 187 12.32 11.31 -0.89
C ALA A 187 12.17 12.77 -0.46
N GLY A 188 12.25 13.71 -1.41
CA GLY A 188 12.07 15.14 -1.16
C GLY A 188 10.67 15.47 -0.62
N TYR A 189 9.63 14.78 -1.11
CA TYR A 189 8.27 14.90 -0.58
C TYR A 189 8.18 14.43 0.87
N LEU A 190 8.72 13.25 1.20
CA LEU A 190 8.72 12.70 2.56
C LEU A 190 9.47 13.60 3.54
N GLN A 191 10.51 14.29 3.07
CA GLN A 191 11.29 15.26 3.85
C GLN A 191 10.62 16.65 3.94
N GLY A 192 9.49 16.86 3.26
CA GLY A 192 8.77 18.14 3.22
C GLY A 192 9.42 19.22 2.35
N SER A 193 10.41 18.87 1.52
CA SER A 193 11.07 19.81 0.60
C SER A 193 10.35 19.95 -0.75
N ILE A 194 9.53 18.96 -1.12
CA ILE A 194 8.69 18.96 -2.33
C ILE A 194 7.22 18.99 -1.91
N SER A 195 6.41 19.80 -2.59
CA SER A 195 4.97 19.90 -2.29
C SER A 195 4.17 18.75 -2.92
N THR A 196 2.98 18.50 -2.38
CA THR A 196 2.05 17.51 -2.95
C THR A 196 1.70 17.83 -4.40
N GLU A 197 1.53 19.11 -4.75
CA GLU A 197 1.19 19.52 -6.13
C GLU A 197 2.30 19.18 -7.12
N ALA A 198 3.56 19.36 -6.71
CA ALA A 198 4.72 18.98 -7.52
C ALA A 198 4.79 17.45 -7.71
N LEU A 199 4.47 16.68 -6.67
CA LEU A 199 4.40 15.22 -6.75
C LEU A 199 3.25 14.78 -7.68
N VAL A 200 2.08 15.41 -7.58
CA VAL A 200 0.93 15.18 -8.46
C VAL A 200 1.31 15.48 -9.91
N GLU A 201 1.96 16.61 -10.18
CA GLU A 201 2.40 16.98 -11.53
C GLU A 201 3.39 15.97 -12.10
N ALA A 202 4.39 15.55 -11.31
CA ALA A 202 5.37 14.55 -11.73
C ALA A 202 4.73 13.18 -12.02
N SER A 203 3.63 12.88 -11.33
CA SER A 203 2.88 11.64 -11.43
C SER A 203 1.85 11.63 -12.56
N ARG A 204 1.57 12.78 -13.20
CA ARG A 204 0.59 12.85 -14.30
C ARG A 204 1.00 11.94 -15.45
N GLU A 205 0.00 11.36 -16.09
CA GLU A 205 0.18 10.60 -17.31
C GLU A 205 0.93 11.43 -18.36
N ARG A 206 1.93 10.82 -18.99
CA ARG A 206 2.72 11.49 -20.03
C ARG A 206 1.84 11.71 -21.27
N PRO A 207 1.94 12.87 -21.93
CA PRO A 207 1.29 13.05 -23.22
C PRO A 207 1.78 12.01 -24.23
N GLU A 208 0.89 11.51 -25.10
CA GLU A 208 1.20 10.52 -26.15
C GLU A 208 2.43 10.91 -27.00
N ALA A 209 2.61 12.21 -27.25
CA ALA A 209 3.76 12.74 -27.98
C ALA A 209 5.14 12.39 -27.37
N VAL A 210 5.21 12.20 -26.05
CA VAL A 210 6.46 11.81 -25.37
C VAL A 210 6.76 10.33 -25.64
N ASP A 211 5.73 9.49 -25.70
CA ASP A 211 5.91 8.07 -26.02
C ASP A 211 6.29 7.87 -27.48
N GLU A 212 5.72 8.67 -28.40
CA GLU A 212 6.17 8.74 -29.79
C GLU A 212 7.65 9.12 -29.89
N LEU A 213 8.09 10.15 -29.14
CA LEU A 213 9.49 10.57 -29.11
C LEU A 213 10.43 9.47 -28.58
N ILE A 214 9.99 8.70 -27.57
CA ILE A 214 10.77 7.57 -27.03
C ILE A 214 10.88 6.47 -28.07
N LEU A 215 9.79 6.14 -28.76
CA LEU A 215 9.80 5.13 -29.81
C LEU A 215 10.70 5.54 -30.98
N ASP A 216 10.62 6.81 -31.39
CA ASP A 216 11.49 7.37 -32.43
C ASP A 216 12.96 7.34 -32.00
N THR A 217 13.27 7.79 -30.78
CA THR A 217 14.63 7.73 -30.22
C THR A 217 15.17 6.29 -30.17
N ARG A 218 14.35 5.32 -29.73
CA ARG A 218 14.74 3.90 -29.70
C ARG A 218 14.94 3.34 -31.11
N SER A 219 14.11 3.75 -32.07
CA SER A 219 14.25 3.40 -33.48
C SER A 219 15.57 3.95 -34.04
N PHE A 220 15.85 5.24 -33.80
CA PHE A 220 17.07 5.92 -34.19
C PHE A 220 18.34 5.27 -33.62
N LEU A 221 18.35 4.97 -32.31
CA LEU A 221 19.50 4.31 -31.67
C LEU A 221 19.73 2.89 -32.18
N ARG A 222 18.68 2.15 -32.52
CA ARG A 222 18.83 0.82 -33.15
C ARG A 222 19.36 0.91 -34.58
N GLY A 223 18.95 1.92 -35.34
CA GLY A 223 19.44 2.17 -36.71
C GLY A 223 20.90 2.63 -36.78
N GLN A 224 21.51 3.02 -35.66
CA GLN A 224 22.94 3.34 -35.59
C GLN A 224 23.86 2.14 -35.40
N ALA A 225 23.32 0.95 -35.08
CA ALA A 225 24.12 -0.26 -34.93
C ALA A 225 24.89 -0.62 -36.21
N ASP A 226 24.33 -0.29 -37.39
CA ASP A 226 24.95 -0.52 -38.70
C ASP A 226 26.08 0.49 -39.04
N TRP A 227 26.31 1.50 -38.21
CA TRP A 227 27.31 2.57 -38.43
C TRP A 227 28.53 2.44 -37.52
N LEU A 228 28.54 1.50 -36.59
CA LEU A 228 29.72 1.18 -35.79
C LEU A 228 30.60 0.24 -36.62
N PRO A 229 31.86 0.63 -36.93
CA PRO A 229 32.78 -0.29 -37.59
C PRO A 229 33.04 -1.48 -36.67
N ASP A 230 32.93 -2.70 -37.20
CA ASP A 230 33.27 -3.92 -36.46
C ASP A 230 34.72 -3.80 -35.96
N GLU A 231 34.93 -3.82 -34.65
CA GLU A 231 36.27 -3.91 -34.06
C GLU A 231 36.85 -5.33 -34.26
N GLU A 232 37.11 -5.71 -35.51
CA GLU A 232 38.04 -6.77 -35.84
C GLU A 232 38.91 -6.32 -37.02
N THR A 233 40.08 -5.75 -36.71
CA THR A 233 41.39 -6.08 -37.32
C THR A 233 42.43 -5.04 -36.92
N ASN A 234 43.12 -5.28 -35.80
CA ASN A 234 44.48 -4.80 -35.59
C ASN A 234 45.24 -5.78 -34.69
N SER A 235 45.50 -6.98 -35.23
CA SER A 235 46.72 -7.71 -34.88
C SER A 235 47.75 -7.41 -35.95
N PRO A 236 48.83 -6.65 -35.67
CA PRO A 236 49.89 -6.48 -36.64
C PRO A 236 50.72 -7.78 -36.68
N SER A 237 50.50 -8.57 -37.73
CA SER A 237 51.50 -9.51 -38.20
C SER A 237 52.50 -8.75 -39.06
N ASP A 238 53.64 -8.35 -38.49
CA ASP A 238 54.81 -7.96 -39.27
C ASP A 238 55.91 -9.01 -39.09
N ALA A 239 55.99 -9.88 -40.09
CA ALA A 239 57.22 -10.57 -40.43
C ALA A 239 58.18 -9.57 -41.08
N ALA A 240 59.45 -9.58 -40.66
CA ALA A 240 60.54 -8.95 -41.38
C ALA A 240 61.61 -10.01 -41.73
N PRO A 241 62.20 -9.95 -42.94
CA PRO A 241 63.22 -10.87 -43.40
C PRO A 241 64.64 -10.39 -43.02
N ASP A 242 65.56 -11.36 -42.86
CA ASP A 242 66.98 -11.25 -43.19
C ASP A 242 67.44 -12.61 -43.76
#